data_AF-A0A1W1XNZ2-F1
#
_entry.id   AF-A0A1W1XNZ2-F1
#
_cell.length_a   1.000
_cell.length_b   1.000
_cell.length_c   1.000
_cell.angle_alpha   90.00
_cell.angle_beta   90.00
_cell.angle_gamma   90.00
#
_symmetry.space_group_name_H-M   'P 1'
#
loop_
_entity.id
_entity.type
_entity.pdbx_description
1 polymer ?
#
loop_
_entity_poly.entity_id
_entity_poly.type
_entity_poly.pdbx_seq_one_letter_code
_entity_poly.pdbx_strand_id
1 'polypeptide(L)'
;MLARFKELARDIQDKARGSIKKTHEEPAPKVVPLRRPAPERSFCDPNGKRPCITVCAPGEGCGCGCEELRQALEEALERSGLEIAVGKAKTGCPGSCAMGPFVGFPQKGFFYVNVDPRDAGLIVEETLRRGKLLFPYLSVNPARSYRQDILYDRTTGMLAAIDEQVCMVEVAKYFLDFEEGLSCGKCVPCRLGIKRMHESLGRIVEGAGTMEDLEQIKVLAHTMIYAAHCQFAMASSRPVLSAVSFFEDEFLAHIQEQQCPAGVCEALVEIQRKKAFRERMAVPKKKKKGK
;
A
#
# COMPACT_ATOMS: atom_id res chain seq x y z
N MET A 1 4.40 52.19 52.33
CA MET A 1 4.66 51.41 51.11
C MET A 1 3.67 50.24 50.93
N LEU A 2 3.35 49.47 51.98
CA LEU A 2 2.35 48.39 51.95
C LEU A 2 0.88 48.84 51.82
N ALA A 3 0.53 50.06 52.26
CA ALA A 3 -0.84 50.59 52.14
C ALA A 3 -1.23 50.91 50.68
N ARG A 4 -0.30 51.53 49.93
CA ARG A 4 -0.47 51.87 48.51
C ARG A 4 -0.64 50.65 47.60
N PHE A 5 0.02 49.53 47.93
CA PHE A 5 -0.15 48.27 47.21
C PHE A 5 -1.51 47.60 47.46
N LYS A 6 -2.09 47.76 48.66
CA LYS A 6 -3.42 47.22 48.99
C LYS A 6 -4.57 48.03 48.37
N GLU A 7 -4.36 49.31 48.06
CA GLU A 7 -5.32 50.13 47.32
C GLU A 7 -5.29 49.81 45.82
N LEU A 8 -4.09 49.69 45.22
CA LEU A 8 -3.95 49.29 43.83
C LEU A 8 -4.53 47.88 43.56
N ALA A 9 -4.36 46.94 44.48
CA ALA A 9 -4.93 45.60 44.37
C ALA A 9 -6.48 45.59 44.47
N ARG A 10 -7.06 46.49 45.28
CA ARG A 10 -8.52 46.67 45.37
C ARG A 10 -9.09 47.33 44.11
N ASP A 11 -8.43 48.36 43.58
CA ASP A 11 -8.84 49.01 42.33
C ASP A 11 -8.78 48.07 41.12
N ILE A 12 -7.80 47.16 41.06
CA ILE A 12 -7.71 46.13 40.02
C ILE A 12 -8.83 45.10 40.18
N GLN A 13 -9.15 44.68 41.41
CA GLN A 13 -10.24 43.74 41.67
C GLN A 13 -11.63 44.34 41.41
N ASP A 14 -11.85 45.62 41.73
CA ASP A 14 -13.12 46.29 41.51
C ASP A 14 -13.34 46.63 40.01
N LYS A 15 -12.28 46.99 39.28
CA LYS A 15 -12.34 47.11 37.80
C LYS A 15 -12.55 45.76 37.10
N ALA A 16 -12.01 44.67 37.64
CA ALA A 16 -12.25 43.32 37.13
C ALA A 16 -13.69 42.83 37.40
N ARG A 17 -14.30 43.24 38.52
CA ARG A 17 -15.69 42.90 38.87
C ARG A 17 -16.74 43.73 38.11
N GLY A 18 -16.42 44.95 37.69
CA GLY A 18 -17.33 45.84 36.97
C GLY A 18 -17.56 45.52 35.48
N SER A 19 -16.71 44.69 34.86
CA SER A 19 -16.75 44.43 33.41
C SER A 19 -17.31 43.07 33.00
N ILE A 20 -17.76 42.24 33.95
CA ILE A 20 -18.47 40.99 33.63
C ILE A 20 -19.97 41.27 33.75
N LYS A 21 -20.51 42.00 32.77
CA LYS A 21 -21.95 41.94 32.51
C LYS A 21 -22.26 40.49 32.15
N LYS A 22 -23.17 39.89 32.91
CA LYS A 22 -23.78 38.58 32.68
C LYS A 22 -24.19 38.45 31.21
N THR A 23 -23.35 37.83 30.39
CA THR A 23 -23.81 37.21 29.16
C THR A 23 -24.63 36.01 29.61
N HIS A 24 -25.89 36.01 29.18
CA HIS A 24 -26.84 34.93 29.42
C HIS A 24 -26.14 33.57 29.30
N GLU A 25 -26.37 32.71 30.28
CA GLU A 25 -26.11 31.29 30.18
C GLU A 25 -27.08 30.77 29.11
N GLU A 26 -26.69 30.96 27.84
CA GLU A 26 -27.38 30.36 26.72
C GLU A 26 -27.32 28.84 26.94
N PRO A 27 -28.47 28.15 26.95
CA PRO A 27 -28.44 26.70 27.02
C PRO A 27 -27.54 26.21 25.89
N ALA A 28 -26.54 25.38 26.25
CA ALA A 28 -25.58 24.82 25.30
C ALA A 28 -26.32 24.51 24.00
N PRO A 29 -25.89 25.09 22.85
CA PRO A 29 -26.65 24.99 21.63
C PRO A 29 -26.91 23.51 21.43
N LYS A 30 -28.19 23.11 21.45
CA LYS A 30 -28.57 21.74 21.15
C LYS A 30 -27.85 21.45 19.85
N VAL A 31 -26.87 20.54 19.89
CA VAL A 31 -26.15 20.14 18.69
C VAL A 31 -27.20 19.43 17.86
N VAL A 32 -27.91 20.21 17.04
CA VAL A 32 -28.80 19.68 16.04
C VAL A 32 -27.84 18.95 15.10
N PRO A 33 -27.91 17.61 14.98
CA PRO A 33 -27.02 16.91 14.08
C PRO A 33 -27.19 17.54 12.69
N LEU A 34 -26.14 18.24 12.23
CA LEU A 34 -26.14 18.93 10.93
C LEU A 34 -26.31 17.94 9.76
N ARG A 35 -26.15 16.65 10.02
CA ARG A 35 -26.56 15.59 9.11
C ARG A 35 -27.97 15.12 9.47
N ARG A 36 -28.94 15.60 8.70
CA ARG A 36 -30.09 14.75 8.37
C ARG A 36 -29.52 13.40 7.88
N PRO A 37 -30.06 12.24 8.28
CA PRO A 37 -29.70 10.99 7.63
C PRO A 37 -29.81 11.22 6.12
N ALA A 38 -28.73 10.93 5.40
CA ALA A 38 -28.71 11.11 3.97
C ALA A 38 -29.94 10.37 3.40
N PRO A 39 -30.78 11.01 2.56
CA PRO A 39 -31.85 10.29 1.87
C PRO A 39 -31.22 9.09 1.14
N GLU A 40 -31.95 7.99 0.95
CA GLU A 40 -31.43 6.84 0.20
C GLU A 40 -30.92 7.31 -1.16
N ARG A 41 -29.59 7.29 -1.35
CA ARG A 41 -28.94 7.84 -2.53
C ARG A 41 -28.77 6.70 -3.54
N SER A 42 -28.92 7.01 -4.82
CA SER A 42 -28.78 6.06 -5.95
C SER A 42 -27.36 5.50 -6.16
N PHE A 43 -26.45 5.71 -5.20
CA PHE A 43 -25.05 5.31 -5.27
C PHE A 43 -24.64 4.50 -4.04
N CYS A 44 -23.69 3.60 -4.24
CA CYS A 44 -23.13 2.79 -3.16
C CYS A 44 -22.32 3.64 -2.17
N ASP A 45 -22.62 3.51 -0.88
CA ASP A 45 -21.85 4.14 0.20
C ASP A 45 -20.69 3.21 0.63
N PRO A 46 -19.41 3.63 0.49
CA PRO A 46 -18.26 2.86 0.96
C PRO A 46 -18.33 2.51 2.45
N ASN A 47 -18.99 3.33 3.28
CA ASN A 47 -19.15 3.12 4.72
C ASN A 47 -20.53 2.56 5.10
N GLY A 48 -21.35 2.19 4.11
CA GLY A 48 -22.69 1.67 4.32
C GLY A 48 -22.67 0.25 4.90
N LYS A 49 -23.73 -0.11 5.64
CA LYS A 49 -23.91 -1.48 6.19
C LYS A 49 -24.46 -2.48 5.17
N ARG A 50 -25.12 -2.00 4.10
CA ARG A 50 -25.68 -2.85 3.04
C ARG A 50 -24.60 -3.09 1.97
N PRO A 51 -24.34 -4.34 1.54
CA PRO A 51 -23.37 -4.61 0.50
C PRO A 51 -23.84 -4.01 -0.83
N CYS A 52 -22.93 -3.32 -1.52
CA CYS A 52 -23.26 -2.69 -2.79
C CYS A 52 -22.07 -2.64 -3.74
N ILE A 53 -22.39 -2.66 -5.03
CA ILE A 53 -21.46 -2.46 -6.13
C ILE A 53 -21.87 -1.22 -6.92
N THR A 54 -20.93 -0.63 -7.65
CA THR A 54 -21.16 0.59 -8.44
C THR A 54 -20.88 0.32 -9.91
N VAL A 55 -21.83 0.63 -10.78
CA VAL A 55 -21.63 0.62 -12.24
C VAL A 55 -21.57 2.05 -12.76
N CYS A 56 -20.92 2.26 -13.92
CA CYS A 56 -20.88 3.56 -14.60
C CYS A 56 -22.27 4.23 -14.64
N ALA A 57 -22.30 5.56 -14.51
CA ALA A 57 -23.46 6.35 -14.87
C ALA A 57 -23.28 6.84 -16.33
N PRO A 58 -24.17 6.48 -17.28
CA PRO A 58 -24.06 6.95 -18.65
C PRO A 58 -24.23 8.48 -18.72
N GLY A 59 -23.41 9.13 -19.52
CA GLY A 59 -23.66 10.48 -20.03
C GLY A 59 -24.41 10.44 -21.36
N GLU A 60 -24.83 11.60 -21.86
CA GLU A 60 -25.39 11.69 -23.22
C GLU A 60 -24.37 11.18 -24.26
N GLY A 61 -24.77 10.23 -25.11
CA GLY A 61 -23.92 9.64 -26.15
C GLY A 61 -22.98 8.51 -25.70
N CYS A 62 -23.16 7.95 -24.49
CA CYS A 62 -22.34 6.85 -23.99
C CYS A 62 -22.60 5.53 -24.72
N GLY A 63 -21.57 4.95 -25.36
CA GLY A 63 -21.64 3.68 -26.09
C GLY A 63 -20.86 2.51 -25.44
N CYS A 64 -20.46 2.60 -24.17
CA CYS A 64 -19.61 1.58 -23.53
C CYS A 64 -20.36 0.38 -22.94
N GLY A 65 -21.65 0.20 -23.21
CA GLY A 65 -22.39 -0.98 -22.76
C GLY A 65 -22.71 -1.02 -21.25
N CYS A 66 -22.72 0.14 -20.58
CA CYS A 66 -22.85 0.20 -19.12
C CYS A 66 -24.25 -0.09 -18.58
N GLU A 67 -25.31 0.19 -19.34
CA GLU A 67 -26.68 -0.15 -18.92
C GLU A 67 -26.94 -1.64 -19.13
N GLU A 68 -26.39 -2.23 -20.19
CA GLU A 68 -26.40 -3.66 -20.47
C GLU A 68 -25.66 -4.44 -19.37
N LEU A 69 -24.48 -3.96 -18.96
CA LEU A 69 -23.73 -4.54 -17.85
C LEU A 69 -24.51 -4.43 -16.53
N ARG A 70 -25.15 -3.30 -16.27
CA ARG A 70 -25.95 -3.10 -15.05
C ARG A 70 -27.11 -4.09 -15.01
N GLN A 71 -27.87 -4.20 -16.11
CA GLN A 71 -28.98 -5.15 -16.20
C GLN A 71 -28.50 -6.59 -16.02
N ALA A 72 -27.39 -6.97 -16.67
CA ALA A 72 -26.83 -8.31 -16.54
C ALA A 72 -26.38 -8.64 -15.10
N LEU A 73 -25.84 -7.66 -14.37
CA LEU A 73 -25.47 -7.82 -12.96
C LEU A 73 -26.69 -7.94 -12.05
N GLU A 74 -27.74 -7.15 -12.29
CA GLU A 74 -29.00 -7.23 -11.54
C GLU A 74 -29.66 -8.60 -11.72
N GLU A 75 -29.79 -9.06 -12.97
CA GLU A 75 -30.33 -10.39 -13.26
C GLU A 75 -29.48 -11.52 -12.66
N ALA A 76 -28.15 -11.40 -12.70
CA ALA A 76 -27.25 -12.40 -12.12
C ALA A 76 -27.35 -12.45 -10.59
N LEU A 77 -27.53 -11.30 -9.93
CA LEU A 77 -27.73 -11.22 -8.47
C LEU A 77 -29.05 -11.83 -8.04
N GLU A 78 -30.13 -11.58 -8.79
CA GLU A 78 -31.45 -12.18 -8.55
C GLU A 78 -31.39 -13.71 -8.66
N ARG A 79 -30.76 -14.24 -9.72
CA ARG A 79 -30.59 -15.69 -9.90
C ARG A 79 -29.76 -16.35 -8.79
N SER A 80 -28.82 -15.61 -8.23
CA SER A 80 -27.90 -16.10 -7.18
C SER A 80 -28.45 -15.93 -5.76
N GLY A 81 -29.56 -15.19 -5.60
CA GLY A 81 -30.19 -14.91 -4.31
C GLY A 81 -29.35 -14.00 -3.40
N LEU A 82 -28.47 -13.17 -3.97
CA LEU A 82 -27.61 -12.27 -3.20
C LEU A 82 -28.26 -10.89 -3.07
N GLU A 83 -28.51 -10.44 -1.83
CA GLU A 83 -29.06 -9.11 -1.54
C GLU A 83 -27.97 -8.02 -1.61
N ILE A 84 -27.45 -7.75 -2.81
CA ILE A 84 -26.43 -6.74 -3.07
C ILE A 84 -27.02 -5.65 -3.97
N ALA A 85 -26.93 -4.38 -3.55
CA ALA A 85 -27.47 -3.28 -4.34
C ALA A 85 -26.50 -2.85 -5.45
N VAL A 86 -27.02 -2.66 -6.67
CA VAL A 86 -26.26 -2.10 -7.80
C VAL A 86 -26.54 -0.59 -7.90
N GLY A 87 -25.57 0.20 -7.48
CA GLY A 87 -25.64 1.66 -7.52
C GLY A 87 -25.03 2.26 -8.79
N LYS A 88 -25.45 3.48 -9.14
CA LYS A 88 -24.79 4.27 -10.19
C LYS A 88 -23.59 5.03 -9.62
N ALA A 89 -22.58 5.26 -10.45
CA ALA A 89 -21.43 6.09 -10.09
C ALA A 89 -21.87 7.50 -9.71
N LYS A 90 -21.22 8.09 -8.70
CA LYS A 90 -21.56 9.43 -8.14
C LYS A 90 -21.40 10.58 -9.15
N THR A 91 -20.59 10.37 -10.18
CA THR A 91 -20.24 11.38 -11.18
C THR A 91 -20.51 10.84 -12.57
N GLY A 92 -21.24 11.60 -13.39
CA GLY A 92 -21.40 11.32 -14.82
C GLY A 92 -20.08 11.46 -15.57
N CYS A 93 -19.95 10.74 -16.69
CA CYS A 93 -18.77 10.73 -17.54
C CYS A 93 -18.91 11.73 -18.70
N PRO A 94 -17.84 12.38 -19.18
CA PRO A 94 -17.89 13.24 -20.38
C PRO A 94 -18.03 12.47 -21.71
N GLY A 95 -18.19 11.14 -21.70
CA GLY A 95 -18.61 10.36 -22.88
C GLY A 95 -17.52 9.66 -23.69
N SER A 96 -16.22 9.83 -23.39
CA SER A 96 -15.09 9.29 -24.18
C SER A 96 -14.21 8.26 -23.46
N CYS A 97 -14.76 7.53 -22.49
CA CYS A 97 -13.96 6.62 -21.65
C CYS A 97 -13.45 5.39 -22.42
N ALA A 98 -12.13 5.24 -22.55
CA ALA A 98 -11.45 4.07 -23.14
C ALA A 98 -11.35 2.85 -22.20
N MET A 99 -11.86 2.96 -20.97
CA MET A 99 -11.75 1.97 -19.90
C MET A 99 -13.12 1.46 -19.39
N GLY A 100 -14.20 1.89 -20.05
CA GLY A 100 -15.57 1.52 -19.70
C GLY A 100 -16.03 0.26 -20.45
N PRO A 101 -17.00 -0.49 -19.89
CA PRO A 101 -17.71 -0.20 -18.65
C PRO A 101 -16.94 -0.72 -17.42
N PHE A 102 -17.13 -0.07 -16.27
CA PHE A 102 -16.44 -0.41 -15.02
C PHE A 102 -17.42 -0.86 -13.94
N VAL A 103 -16.93 -1.72 -13.04
CA VAL A 103 -17.64 -2.15 -11.81
C VAL A 103 -16.78 -1.83 -10.60
N GLY A 104 -17.20 -0.86 -9.80
CA GLY A 104 -16.57 -0.51 -8.54
C GLY A 104 -17.08 -1.33 -7.38
N PHE A 105 -16.19 -1.66 -6.45
CA PHE A 105 -16.49 -2.32 -5.18
C PHE A 105 -16.08 -1.38 -4.04
N PRO A 106 -16.87 -0.33 -3.74
CA PRO A 106 -16.41 0.78 -2.91
C PRO A 106 -16.07 0.36 -1.47
N GLN A 107 -16.78 -0.64 -0.94
CA GLN A 107 -16.53 -1.21 0.40
C GLN A 107 -15.26 -2.06 0.47
N LYS A 108 -14.72 -2.49 -0.68
CA LYS A 108 -13.52 -3.32 -0.79
C LYS A 108 -12.33 -2.57 -1.41
N GLY A 109 -12.56 -1.37 -1.94
CA GLY A 109 -11.49 -0.49 -2.42
C GLY A 109 -10.88 -0.84 -3.77
N PHE A 110 -11.55 -1.65 -4.60
CA PHE A 110 -11.07 -1.98 -5.97
C PHE A 110 -12.16 -1.77 -7.02
N PHE A 111 -11.78 -1.80 -8.30
CA PHE A 111 -12.71 -1.71 -9.42
C PHE A 111 -12.25 -2.56 -10.60
N TYR A 112 -13.23 -3.02 -11.38
CA TYR A 112 -13.07 -3.70 -12.65
C TYR A 112 -13.27 -2.74 -13.80
N VAL A 113 -12.52 -2.90 -14.88
CA VAL A 113 -12.57 -2.07 -16.10
C VAL A 113 -12.73 -2.96 -17.33
N ASN A 114 -13.25 -2.41 -18.43
CA ASN A 114 -13.52 -3.14 -19.68
C ASN A 114 -14.31 -4.44 -19.46
N VAL A 115 -15.30 -4.39 -18.58
CA VAL A 115 -16.09 -5.57 -18.22
C VAL A 115 -17.06 -5.87 -19.35
N ASP A 116 -17.07 -7.11 -19.84
CA ASP A 116 -18.09 -7.54 -20.80
C ASP A 116 -19.41 -7.84 -20.05
N PRO A 117 -20.58 -7.35 -20.51
CA PRO A 117 -21.87 -7.69 -19.91
C PRO A 117 -22.11 -9.19 -19.75
N ARG A 118 -21.54 -10.03 -20.61
CA ARG A 118 -21.65 -11.50 -20.54
C ARG A 118 -20.97 -12.09 -19.31
N ASP A 119 -19.97 -11.41 -18.76
CA ASP A 119 -19.20 -11.86 -17.60
C ASP A 119 -19.81 -11.42 -16.26
N ALA A 120 -20.97 -10.75 -16.28
CA ALA A 120 -21.69 -10.35 -15.07
C ALA A 120 -21.97 -11.55 -14.13
N GLY A 121 -22.37 -12.70 -14.69
CA GLY A 121 -22.58 -13.92 -13.90
C GLY A 121 -21.31 -14.44 -13.23
N LEU A 122 -20.16 -14.34 -13.91
CA LEU A 122 -18.87 -14.73 -13.35
C LEU A 122 -18.46 -13.81 -12.20
N ILE A 123 -18.69 -12.50 -12.33
CA ILE A 123 -18.43 -11.52 -11.26
C ILE A 123 -19.29 -11.84 -10.02
N VAL A 124 -20.56 -12.17 -10.22
CA VAL A 124 -21.44 -12.51 -9.09
C VAL A 124 -20.97 -13.78 -8.38
N GLU A 125 -20.68 -14.85 -9.12
CA GLU A 125 -20.30 -16.13 -8.52
C GLU A 125 -18.88 -16.14 -7.95
N GLU A 126 -17.88 -15.67 -8.69
CA GLU A 126 -16.50 -15.71 -8.19
C GLU A 126 -16.19 -14.55 -7.25
N THR A 127 -16.58 -13.32 -7.59
CA THR A 127 -16.19 -12.14 -6.80
C THR A 127 -17.14 -11.88 -5.65
N LEU A 128 -18.45 -11.81 -5.89
CA LEU A 128 -19.40 -11.45 -4.83
C LEU A 128 -19.69 -12.61 -3.88
N ARG A 129 -19.80 -13.83 -4.38
CA ARG A 129 -20.11 -15.01 -3.56
C ARG A 129 -18.87 -15.65 -2.95
N ARG A 130 -17.84 -15.90 -3.75
CA ARG A 130 -16.61 -16.61 -3.32
C ARG A 130 -15.48 -15.69 -2.88
N GLY A 131 -15.59 -14.38 -3.11
CA GLY A 131 -14.57 -13.40 -2.71
C GLY A 131 -13.31 -13.40 -3.57
N LYS A 132 -13.32 -14.03 -4.75
CA LYS A 132 -12.17 -14.13 -5.65
C LYS A 132 -12.11 -12.98 -6.63
N LEU A 133 -10.90 -12.50 -6.90
CA LEU A 133 -10.67 -11.43 -7.87
C LEU A 133 -10.55 -11.98 -9.28
N LEU A 134 -11.29 -11.39 -10.22
CA LEU A 134 -11.11 -11.62 -11.65
C LEU A 134 -10.02 -10.70 -12.19
N PHE A 135 -8.78 -11.20 -12.20
CA PHE A 135 -7.60 -10.46 -12.63
C PHE A 135 -7.68 -9.84 -14.04
N PRO A 136 -8.33 -10.46 -15.05
CA PRO A 136 -8.47 -9.83 -16.37
C PRO A 136 -9.18 -8.48 -16.35
N TYR A 137 -10.12 -8.30 -15.40
CA TYR A 137 -10.88 -7.05 -15.26
C TYR A 137 -10.30 -6.12 -14.20
N LEU A 138 -9.44 -6.61 -13.30
CA LEU A 138 -8.92 -5.82 -12.18
C LEU A 138 -8.11 -4.62 -12.65
N SER A 139 -8.61 -3.42 -12.34
CA SER A 139 -7.84 -2.20 -12.58
C SER A 139 -6.87 -1.96 -11.43
N VAL A 140 -5.61 -2.27 -11.69
CA VAL A 140 -4.50 -1.89 -10.82
C VAL A 140 -4.05 -0.50 -11.26
N ASN A 141 -4.40 0.52 -10.49
CA ASN A 141 -3.80 1.84 -10.66
C ASN A 141 -2.54 1.90 -9.76
N PRO A 142 -1.33 1.94 -10.33
CA PRO A 142 -0.09 1.96 -9.53
C PRO A 142 0.00 3.17 -8.60
N ALA A 143 -0.66 4.29 -8.95
CA ALA A 143 -0.67 5.51 -8.15
C ALA A 143 -1.78 5.56 -7.08
N ARG A 144 -2.72 4.60 -7.08
CA ARG A 144 -3.83 4.51 -6.09
C ARG A 144 -3.87 3.18 -5.33
N SER A 145 -3.03 2.21 -5.68
CA SER A 145 -2.80 1.05 -4.84
C SER A 145 -2.12 1.55 -3.57
N TYR A 146 -2.88 1.67 -2.47
CA TYR A 146 -2.35 1.96 -1.13
C TYR A 146 -1.43 0.83 -0.58
N ARG A 147 -1.02 -0.08 -1.45
CA ARG A 147 -0.32 -1.32 -1.18
C ARG A 147 0.79 -1.38 -2.22
N GLN A 148 1.98 -1.00 -1.76
CA GLN A 148 3.22 -0.87 -2.54
C GLN A 148 3.83 -2.23 -2.91
N ASP A 149 3.11 -3.30 -2.60
CA ASP A 149 3.63 -4.65 -2.48
C ASP A 149 3.13 -5.63 -3.54
N ILE A 150 2.32 -5.17 -4.49
CA ILE A 150 1.67 -6.04 -5.47
C ILE A 150 2.51 -6.12 -6.76
N LEU A 151 3.25 -7.20 -6.94
CA LEU A 151 3.87 -7.61 -8.20
C LEU A 151 2.81 -8.33 -9.06
N TYR A 152 2.48 -7.77 -10.22
CA TYR A 152 1.60 -8.39 -11.21
C TYR A 152 2.38 -8.76 -12.47
N ASP A 153 2.50 -10.05 -12.73
CA ASP A 153 3.01 -10.58 -14.00
C ASP A 153 1.86 -10.75 -14.99
N ARG A 154 1.85 -9.90 -16.02
CA ARG A 154 0.82 -9.88 -17.06
C ARG A 154 0.86 -11.11 -17.99
N THR A 155 1.98 -11.83 -18.02
CA THR A 155 2.20 -12.99 -18.88
C THR A 155 1.79 -14.28 -18.19
N THR A 156 2.09 -14.42 -16.90
CA THR A 156 1.74 -15.63 -16.12
C THR A 156 0.45 -15.48 -15.31
N GLY A 157 -0.05 -14.25 -15.13
CA GLY A 157 -1.19 -13.96 -14.25
C GLY A 157 -0.83 -14.04 -12.76
N MET A 158 0.46 -14.12 -12.43
CA MET A 158 0.94 -14.19 -11.05
C MET A 158 0.76 -12.84 -10.34
N LEU A 159 0.09 -12.87 -9.19
CA LEU A 159 -0.04 -11.75 -8.27
C LEU A 159 0.70 -12.09 -6.98
N ALA A 160 1.82 -11.42 -6.70
CA ALA A 160 2.50 -11.52 -5.41
C ALA A 160 2.27 -10.24 -4.61
N ALA A 161 1.69 -10.35 -3.41
CA ALA A 161 1.54 -9.25 -2.46
C ALA A 161 2.53 -9.45 -1.30
N ILE A 162 3.40 -8.48 -1.06
CA ILE A 162 4.55 -8.51 -0.15
C ILE A 162 4.37 -7.55 1.05
N ASP A 163 3.94 -8.05 2.21
CA ASP A 163 3.73 -7.20 3.39
C ASP A 163 5.05 -6.55 3.93
N GLU A 164 4.93 -5.53 4.78
CA GLU A 164 6.05 -4.83 5.46
C GLU A 164 6.90 -5.76 6.35
N GLN A 165 6.42 -6.99 6.61
CA GLN A 165 7.14 -8.03 7.33
C GLN A 165 8.14 -8.81 6.48
N VAL A 166 8.24 -8.50 5.18
CA VAL A 166 9.15 -9.17 4.25
C VAL A 166 10.31 -8.25 3.92
N CYS A 167 11.54 -8.75 3.99
CA CYS A 167 12.69 -7.98 3.56
C CYS A 167 12.88 -8.06 2.04
N MET A 168 12.91 -6.90 1.38
CA MET A 168 13.08 -6.83 -0.07
C MET A 168 14.49 -7.19 -0.53
N VAL A 169 15.50 -7.05 0.33
CA VAL A 169 16.87 -7.51 0.08
C VAL A 169 16.93 -9.04 0.01
N GLU A 170 16.25 -9.71 0.94
CA GLU A 170 16.15 -11.17 0.96
C GLU A 170 15.33 -11.69 -0.23
N VAL A 171 14.22 -11.02 -0.57
CA VAL A 171 13.43 -11.36 -1.76
C VAL A 171 14.25 -11.24 -3.04
N ALA A 172 15.05 -10.18 -3.20
CA ALA A 172 15.94 -10.03 -4.34
C ALA A 172 16.96 -11.16 -4.43
N LYS A 173 17.54 -11.58 -3.29
CA LYS A 173 18.45 -12.74 -3.21
C LYS A 173 17.73 -14.03 -3.60
N TYR A 174 16.53 -14.24 -3.06
CA TYR A 174 15.70 -15.43 -3.28
C TYR A 174 15.37 -15.62 -4.77
N PHE A 175 15.05 -14.55 -5.50
CA PHE A 175 14.84 -14.66 -6.95
C PHE A 175 16.08 -15.19 -7.67
N LEU A 176 17.28 -14.72 -7.30
CA LEU A 176 18.52 -15.17 -7.93
C LEU A 176 18.96 -16.57 -7.49
N ASP A 177 18.59 -17.03 -6.29
CA ASP A 177 18.93 -18.38 -5.77
C ASP A 177 18.49 -19.48 -6.76
N PHE A 178 17.31 -19.34 -7.38
CA PHE A 178 16.82 -20.30 -8.37
C PHE A 178 17.40 -20.07 -9.76
N GLU A 179 17.60 -18.81 -10.13
CA GLU A 179 17.97 -18.44 -11.49
C GLU A 179 19.43 -18.74 -11.83
N GLU A 180 20.32 -18.77 -10.84
CA GLU A 180 21.73 -19.16 -11.05
C GLU A 180 21.83 -20.54 -11.72
N GLY A 181 21.04 -21.52 -11.27
CA GLY A 181 21.02 -22.88 -11.81
C GLY A 181 20.33 -23.03 -13.16
N LEU A 182 19.54 -22.04 -13.59
CA LEU A 182 18.77 -22.06 -14.84
C LEU A 182 19.50 -21.39 -16.01
N SER A 183 20.60 -20.69 -15.73
CA SER A 183 21.39 -20.02 -16.77
C SER A 183 22.02 -21.03 -17.72
N CYS A 184 21.78 -20.86 -19.03
CA CYS A 184 22.42 -21.69 -20.07
C CYS A 184 23.91 -21.38 -20.29
N GLY A 185 24.47 -20.37 -19.61
CA GLY A 185 25.90 -20.05 -19.66
C GLY A 185 26.41 -19.37 -20.94
N LYS A 186 25.55 -19.11 -21.93
CA LYS A 186 25.96 -18.63 -23.26
C LYS A 186 26.52 -17.21 -23.28
N CYS A 187 25.85 -16.25 -22.63
CA CYS A 187 26.29 -14.86 -22.60
C CYS A 187 26.97 -14.52 -21.26
N VAL A 188 28.10 -13.80 -21.35
CA VAL A 188 28.90 -13.34 -20.21
C VAL A 188 28.08 -12.54 -19.19
N PRO A 189 27.28 -11.52 -19.58
CA PRO A 189 26.51 -10.73 -18.61
C PRO A 189 25.53 -11.60 -17.82
N CYS A 190 24.91 -12.62 -18.42
CA CYS A 190 24.01 -13.51 -17.71
C CYS A 190 24.75 -14.45 -16.76
N ARG A 191 25.72 -15.23 -17.27
CA ARG A 191 26.36 -16.30 -16.47
C ARG A 191 27.18 -15.78 -15.30
N LEU A 192 27.81 -14.61 -15.46
CA LEU A 192 28.59 -13.99 -14.41
C LEU A 192 27.75 -12.99 -13.62
N GLY A 193 26.86 -12.24 -14.27
CA GLY A 193 26.07 -11.22 -13.59
C GLY A 193 25.13 -11.81 -12.54
N ILE A 194 24.39 -12.88 -12.86
CA ILE A 194 23.51 -13.55 -11.89
C ILE A 194 24.30 -13.97 -10.66
N LYS A 195 25.40 -14.70 -10.88
CA LYS A 195 26.27 -15.18 -9.80
C LYS A 195 26.83 -14.05 -8.95
N ARG A 196 27.34 -12.97 -9.58
CA ARG A 196 27.91 -11.83 -8.85
C ARG A 196 26.87 -11.06 -8.06
N MET A 197 25.70 -10.81 -8.64
CA MET A 197 24.60 -10.16 -7.91
C MET A 197 24.14 -11.02 -6.73
N HIS A 198 24.03 -12.34 -6.93
CA HIS A 198 23.66 -13.29 -5.88
C HIS A 198 24.67 -13.30 -4.73
N GLU A 199 25.97 -13.39 -5.03
CA GLU A 199 27.06 -13.30 -4.04
C GLU A 199 27.02 -11.98 -3.26
N SER A 200 26.80 -10.85 -3.95
CA SER A 200 26.72 -9.52 -3.32
C SER A 200 25.49 -9.39 -2.42
N LEU A 201 24.31 -9.87 -2.86
CA LEU A 201 23.10 -9.90 -2.04
C LEU A 201 23.26 -10.82 -0.82
N GLY A 202 23.94 -11.96 -0.99
CA GLY A 202 24.30 -12.86 0.11
C GLY A 202 25.11 -12.15 1.18
N ARG A 203 26.18 -11.43 0.79
CA ARG A 203 26.98 -10.63 1.74
C ARG A 203 26.13 -9.59 2.48
N ILE A 204 25.22 -8.91 1.79
CA ILE A 204 24.34 -7.90 2.40
C ILE A 204 23.41 -8.54 3.44
N VAL A 205 22.78 -9.67 3.12
CA VAL A 205 21.89 -10.41 4.04
C VAL A 205 22.65 -10.98 5.25
N GLU A 206 23.91 -11.37 5.07
CA GLU A 206 24.79 -11.87 6.13
C GLU A 206 25.39 -10.76 7.02
N GLY A 207 25.16 -9.49 6.68
CA GLY A 207 25.70 -8.33 7.41
C GLY A 207 27.17 -8.01 7.11
N ALA A 208 27.70 -8.57 6.03
CA ALA A 208 29.04 -8.31 5.50
C ALA A 208 29.02 -7.44 4.22
N GLY A 209 27.86 -6.89 3.84
CA GLY A 209 27.68 -6.08 2.65
C GLY A 209 28.32 -4.70 2.76
N THR A 210 28.72 -4.17 1.61
CA THR A 210 29.37 -2.86 1.45
C THR A 210 28.61 -1.98 0.45
N MET A 211 28.90 -0.68 0.45
CA MET A 211 28.37 0.24 -0.57
C MET A 211 28.83 -0.13 -1.99
N GLU A 212 30.01 -0.76 -2.11
CA GLU A 212 30.49 -1.28 -3.38
C GLU A 212 29.62 -2.42 -3.89
N ASP A 213 29.14 -3.31 -3.00
CA ASP A 213 28.22 -4.38 -3.37
C ASP A 213 26.92 -3.83 -3.96
N LEU A 214 26.35 -2.79 -3.34
CA LEU A 214 25.13 -2.14 -3.82
C LEU A 214 25.33 -1.52 -5.21
N GLU A 215 26.44 -0.81 -5.43
CA GLU A 215 26.73 -0.19 -6.71
C GLU A 215 27.00 -1.24 -7.80
N GLN A 216 27.73 -2.31 -7.45
CA GLN A 216 27.96 -3.43 -8.35
C GLN A 216 26.64 -4.11 -8.76
N ILE A 217 25.71 -4.31 -7.83
CA ILE A 217 24.38 -4.87 -8.15
C ILE A 217 23.65 -3.98 -9.17
N LYS A 218 23.64 -2.65 -8.98
CA LYS A 218 23.00 -1.72 -9.93
C LYS A 218 23.61 -1.83 -11.32
N VAL A 219 24.94 -1.79 -11.41
CA VAL A 219 25.68 -1.87 -12.68
C VAL A 219 25.43 -3.20 -13.38
N LEU A 220 25.49 -4.32 -12.65
CA LEU A 220 25.28 -5.66 -13.19
C LEU A 220 23.85 -5.84 -13.68
N ALA A 221 22.85 -5.41 -12.90
CA ALA A 221 21.45 -5.49 -13.27
C ALA A 221 21.16 -4.71 -14.56
N HIS A 222 21.64 -3.47 -14.67
CA HIS A 222 21.53 -2.69 -15.91
C HIS A 222 22.23 -3.37 -17.08
N THR A 223 23.45 -3.86 -16.88
CA THR A 223 24.23 -4.52 -17.93
C THR A 223 23.51 -5.77 -18.45
N MET A 224 22.95 -6.58 -17.55
CA MET A 224 22.17 -7.75 -17.92
C MET A 224 20.89 -7.42 -18.68
N ILE A 225 20.21 -6.33 -18.32
CA ILE A 225 19.00 -5.87 -19.00
C ILE A 225 19.29 -5.47 -20.46
N TYR A 226 20.40 -4.75 -20.71
CA TYR A 226 20.65 -4.17 -22.03
C TYR A 226 21.60 -4.97 -22.91
N ALA A 227 22.49 -5.78 -22.34
CA ALA A 227 23.57 -6.46 -23.08
C ALA A 227 23.39 -7.99 -23.19
N ALA A 228 22.39 -8.59 -22.54
CA ALA A 228 22.18 -10.04 -22.62
C ALA A 228 21.54 -10.48 -23.94
N HIS A 229 21.85 -11.71 -24.37
CA HIS A 229 21.37 -12.26 -25.63
C HIS A 229 19.91 -12.75 -25.62
N CYS A 230 19.31 -12.97 -24.45
CA CYS A 230 17.96 -13.52 -24.35
C CYS A 230 17.19 -12.89 -23.18
N GLN A 231 15.87 -13.14 -23.16
CA GLN A 231 14.96 -12.57 -22.17
C GLN A 231 15.17 -13.09 -20.75
N PHE A 232 15.82 -14.25 -20.57
CA PHE A 232 16.06 -14.82 -19.26
C PHE A 232 16.81 -13.85 -18.34
N ALA A 233 17.97 -13.34 -18.78
CA ALA A 233 18.75 -12.39 -17.98
C ALA A 233 17.99 -11.08 -17.69
N MET A 234 17.17 -10.61 -18.64
CA MET A 234 16.34 -9.42 -18.43
C MET A 234 15.25 -9.67 -17.38
N ALA A 235 14.64 -10.86 -17.39
CA ALA A 235 13.62 -11.26 -16.42
C ALA A 235 14.24 -11.41 -15.02
N SER A 236 15.42 -11.99 -14.92
CA SER A 236 16.16 -12.18 -13.66
C SER A 236 16.63 -10.88 -13.01
N SER A 237 17.12 -9.93 -13.80
CA SER A 237 17.67 -8.66 -13.26
C SER A 237 16.62 -7.61 -12.92
N ARG A 238 15.43 -7.66 -13.52
CA ARG A 238 14.39 -6.64 -13.31
C ARG A 238 13.86 -6.59 -11.87
N PRO A 239 13.49 -7.72 -11.23
CA PRO A 239 13.09 -7.74 -9.84
C PRO A 239 14.16 -7.18 -8.91
N VAL A 240 15.42 -7.53 -9.14
CA VAL A 240 16.56 -7.02 -8.36
C VAL A 240 16.72 -5.52 -8.53
N LEU A 241 16.69 -5.01 -9.76
CA LEU A 241 16.79 -3.57 -10.02
C LEU A 241 15.61 -2.80 -9.40
N SER A 242 14.39 -3.34 -9.48
CA SER A 242 13.22 -2.74 -8.83
C SER A 242 13.35 -2.74 -7.30
N ALA A 243 13.81 -3.84 -6.70
CA ALA A 243 14.07 -3.91 -5.26
C ALA A 243 15.06 -2.81 -4.83
N VAL A 244 16.19 -2.69 -5.54
CA VAL A 244 17.20 -1.67 -5.25
C VAL A 244 16.66 -0.25 -5.47
N SER A 245 15.84 -0.02 -6.49
CA SER A 245 15.37 1.34 -6.83
C SER A 245 14.28 1.86 -5.90
N PHE A 246 13.39 0.98 -5.43
CA PHE A 246 12.22 1.37 -4.63
C PHE A 246 12.40 1.15 -3.13
N PHE A 247 13.31 0.25 -2.72
CA PHE A 247 13.56 -0.11 -1.34
C PHE A 247 15.03 0.13 -0.96
N GLU A 248 15.67 1.13 -1.57
CA GLU A 248 17.09 1.46 -1.34
C GLU A 248 17.40 1.66 0.15
N ASP A 249 16.45 2.20 0.90
CA ASP A 249 16.51 2.38 2.35
C ASP A 249 16.71 1.05 3.11
N GLU A 250 16.05 -0.04 2.68
CA GLU A 250 16.29 -1.36 3.27
C GLU A 250 17.72 -1.85 3.01
N PHE A 251 18.25 -1.65 1.79
CA PHE A 251 19.64 -2.00 1.46
C PHE A 251 20.63 -1.20 2.32
N LEU A 252 20.38 0.10 2.50
CA LEU A 252 21.21 0.96 3.33
C LEU A 252 21.16 0.55 4.81
N ALA A 253 19.99 0.16 5.33
CA ALA A 253 19.87 -0.36 6.70
C ALA A 253 20.70 -1.65 6.90
N HIS A 254 20.70 -2.55 5.91
CA HIS A 254 21.52 -3.77 5.96
C HIS A 254 23.02 -3.47 5.94
N ILE A 255 23.46 -2.50 5.12
CA ILE A 255 24.88 -2.18 4.93
C ILE A 255 25.43 -1.30 6.06
N GLN A 256 24.73 -0.21 6.40
CA GLN A 256 25.24 0.83 7.30
C GLN A 256 24.89 0.55 8.76
N GLU A 257 23.66 0.10 9.02
CA GLU A 257 23.15 -0.12 10.37
C GLU A 257 23.33 -1.57 10.83
N GLN A 258 23.67 -2.45 9.89
CA GLN A 258 23.70 -3.91 10.06
C GLN A 258 22.40 -4.42 10.67
N GLN A 259 21.27 -3.89 10.18
CA GLN A 259 19.94 -4.18 10.68
C GLN A 259 19.00 -4.53 9.53
N CYS A 260 18.17 -5.55 9.73
CA CYS A 260 17.05 -5.86 8.84
C CYS A 260 15.78 -5.21 9.40
N PRO A 261 15.14 -4.26 8.69
CA PRO A 261 13.89 -3.62 9.14
C PRO A 261 12.76 -4.61 9.41
N ALA A 262 12.63 -5.62 8.55
CA ALA A 262 11.65 -6.69 8.69
C ALA A 262 12.03 -7.76 9.74
N GLY A 263 13.29 -7.81 10.17
CA GLY A 263 13.76 -8.76 11.19
C GLY A 263 13.83 -10.22 10.74
N VAL A 264 13.84 -10.49 9.43
CA VAL A 264 13.85 -11.85 8.85
C VAL A 264 15.26 -12.41 8.65
N CYS A 265 16.25 -11.56 8.35
CA CYS A 265 17.63 -12.00 8.13
C CYS A 265 18.30 -12.45 9.44
N GLU A 266 18.44 -13.76 9.65
CA GLU A 266 18.94 -14.37 10.90
C GLU A 266 20.30 -13.80 11.38
N ALA A 267 21.25 -13.66 10.45
CA ALA A 267 22.59 -13.14 10.75
C ALA A 267 22.56 -11.72 11.32
N LEU A 268 21.73 -10.84 10.74
CA LEU A 268 21.58 -9.46 11.19
C LEU A 268 20.86 -9.38 12.54
N VAL A 269 19.84 -10.22 12.75
CA VAL A 269 19.15 -10.32 14.04
C VAL A 269 20.13 -10.73 15.14
N GLU A 270 21.05 -11.65 14.86
CA GLU A 270 22.07 -12.06 15.82
C GLU A 270 23.08 -10.93 16.11
N ILE A 271 23.52 -10.20 15.09
CA ILE A 271 24.41 -9.04 15.23
C ILE A 271 23.76 -7.99 16.13
N GLN A 272 22.50 -7.64 15.88
CA GLN A 272 21.74 -6.68 16.69
C GLN A 272 21.56 -7.15 18.13
N ARG A 273 21.25 -8.44 18.34
CA ARG A 273 21.15 -9.02 19.69
C ARG A 273 22.46 -8.91 20.47
N LYS A 274 23.60 -9.18 19.84
CA LYS A 274 24.93 -9.04 20.44
C LYS A 274 25.25 -7.57 20.76
N LYS A 275 24.91 -6.64 19.86
CA LYS A 275 25.09 -5.19 20.05
C LYS A 275 24.27 -4.68 21.25
N ALA A 276 22.99 -5.00 21.31
CA ALA A 276 22.11 -4.65 22.42
C ALA A 276 22.58 -5.24 23.76
N PHE A 277 23.11 -6.47 23.76
CA PHE A 277 23.69 -7.08 24.96
C PHE A 277 24.94 -6.32 25.45
N ARG A 278 25.85 -5.95 24.54
CA ARG A 278 27.04 -5.16 24.87
C ARG A 278 26.69 -3.80 25.44
N GLU A 279 25.71 -3.11 24.85
CA GLU A 279 25.25 -1.81 25.33
C GLU A 279 24.66 -1.89 26.75
N ARG A 280 23.84 -2.91 27.03
CA ARG A 280 23.29 -3.14 28.39
C ARG A 280 24.37 -3.41 29.43
N MET A 281 25.43 -4.14 29.05
CA MET A 281 26.59 -4.39 29.92
C MET A 281 27.46 -3.14 30.14
N ALA A 282 27.49 -2.21 29.19
CA ALA A 282 28.25 -0.97 29.26
C ALA A 282 27.58 0.12 30.11
N VAL A 283 26.30 -0.02 30.48
CA VAL A 283 25.62 0.95 31.36
C VAL A 283 26.18 0.85 32.78
N PRO A 284 26.83 1.90 33.33
CA PRO A 284 27.36 1.86 34.68
C PRO A 284 26.22 1.73 35.69
N LYS A 285 26.28 0.71 36.56
CA LYS A 285 25.35 0.54 37.67
C LYS A 285 25.37 1.82 38.53
N LYS A 286 24.31 2.64 38.44
CA LYS A 286 24.13 3.79 39.35
C LYS A 286 24.27 3.29 40.78
N LYS A 287 25.35 3.70 41.47
CA LYS A 287 25.54 3.44 42.90
C LYS A 287 24.27 3.92 43.62
N LYS A 288 23.52 3.00 44.23
CA LYS A 288 22.48 3.33 45.20
C LYS A 288 23.15 4.19 46.28
N LYS A 289 22.95 5.50 46.25
CA LYS A 289 23.26 6.36 47.40
C LYS A 289 22.32 5.93 48.51
N GLY A 290 22.90 5.27 49.51
CA GLY A 290 22.24 4.84 50.73
C GLY A 290 21.64 6.02 51.48
N LYS A 291 20.57 5.69 52.20
CA LYS A 291 19.82 6.51 53.16
C LYS A 291 20.72 7.23 54.16
#